data_AF-A0A925HZ64-F1
#
_entry.id   AF-A0A925HZ64-F1
#
_cell.length_a   1.000
_cell.length_b   1.000
_cell.length_c   1.000
_cell.angle_alpha   90.00
_cell.angle_beta   90.00
_cell.angle_gamma   90.00
#
_symmetry.space_group_name_H-M   'P 1'
#
loop_
_entity.id
_entity.type
_entity.pdbx_description
1 polymer ?
#
loop_
_entity_poly.entity_id
_entity_poly.type
_entity_poly.pdbx_seq_one_letter_code
_entity_poly.pdbx_strand_id
1 'polypeptide(L)'
;MNLSPAGAAAYLPERWGTVQLQFTNLDNEPRELLAVTFMVKDRSLQFGRKAWVPARTRLTLDHPIRFPPAEEGAKGFDILTLLLDPRQENEAILRGGLGQMQLGGRLRLAEVPATAILNLREGLRDDSMLEEIRDLPYELVVACKSSEMLGRSMAQINASILPATPEAYDSIDQIIVADNRLTHDGPAMTAIRRWLFGGGTLWVMLDRVDPRVLELLLGEEFPCQVVDRVELTTVRIEPTSRKGGGDISQREYDQAIGMVRVLTSHVEVACTVDGWPAAFWKTCGKGKLLVTTLAADGWMIQGLSEDAGPISPPPPNPDGPPGLGRPGFGRPSSGRPASGARSLDFPALQGGIGGVSLAAFQPRGEVPLPLPSSGAPENVPLAAPAPTPPDAQEAALIYEAKGRTYFVVPPMKDIATEFFSPRESPTFDMRVFEPHVTEYVGNSVPSRWLITSLLSGFWVLLVSLGALLWRTGRLEWLGAAGPALAIGVSAVLMLVGLAQRRSIPSTVASVHFVEPLPGTDDLRVSGMTDIYAPAAATTTIASQSGGWIMPDRD
;
A
#
# COMPACT_ATOMS: atom_id res chain seq x y z
N MET A 1 12.56 -15.45 8.53
CA MET A 1 12.16 -14.12 8.04
C MET A 1 10.69 -14.21 7.72
N ASN A 2 9.89 -13.20 8.07
CA ASN A 2 8.49 -13.11 7.71
C ASN A 2 8.26 -11.81 6.91
N LEU A 3 7.21 -11.80 6.10
CA LEU A 3 6.69 -10.66 5.34
C LEU A 3 5.21 -10.54 5.70
N SER A 4 4.74 -9.33 6.00
CA SER A 4 3.31 -9.07 6.18
C SER A 4 2.90 -7.72 5.58
N PRO A 5 1.60 -7.52 5.30
CA PRO A 5 1.06 -6.19 5.08
C PRO A 5 1.39 -5.25 6.26
N ALA A 6 1.55 -3.95 5.97
CA ALA A 6 1.94 -2.96 6.97
C ALA A 6 1.39 -1.56 6.63
N GLY A 7 1.62 -0.59 7.52
CA GLY A 7 0.97 0.72 7.47
C GLY A 7 -0.54 0.57 7.51
N ALA A 8 -1.22 1.08 6.49
CA ALA A 8 -2.66 0.90 6.28
C ALA A 8 -3.08 -0.48 5.74
N ALA A 9 -2.13 -1.29 5.23
CA ALA A 9 -2.40 -2.50 4.46
C ALA A 9 -3.31 -2.31 3.22
N ALA A 10 -3.53 -1.05 2.80
CA ALA A 10 -4.09 -0.67 1.51
C ALA A 10 -2.97 -0.58 0.47
N TYR A 11 -3.25 -1.07 -0.74
CA TYR A 11 -2.31 -1.04 -1.86
C TYR A 11 -3.05 -0.62 -3.13
N LEU A 12 -2.59 0.44 -3.75
CA LEU A 12 -3.15 1.01 -4.98
C LEU A 12 -2.08 1.04 -6.08
N PRO A 13 -2.48 1.03 -7.37
CA PRO A 13 -1.52 1.09 -8.48
C PRO A 13 -0.72 2.39 -8.47
N GLU A 14 0.53 2.33 -8.94
CA GLU A 14 1.45 3.47 -9.17
C GLU A 14 1.86 4.29 -7.92
N ARG A 15 1.18 4.08 -6.79
CA ARG A 15 1.41 4.67 -5.47
C ARG A 15 2.36 3.82 -4.61
N TRP A 16 2.84 4.41 -3.52
CA TRP A 16 3.58 3.70 -2.47
C TRP A 16 2.65 2.98 -1.51
N GLY A 17 3.12 1.83 -1.01
CA GLY A 17 2.58 1.17 0.17
C GLY A 17 3.70 0.49 0.95
N THR A 18 3.44 0.10 2.19
CA THR A 18 4.46 -0.47 3.07
C THR A 18 4.20 -1.95 3.32
N VAL A 19 5.26 -2.76 3.26
CA VAL A 19 5.29 -4.12 3.80
C VAL A 19 6.24 -4.17 4.99
N GLN A 20 5.98 -5.07 5.93
CA GLN A 20 6.82 -5.25 7.11
C GLN A 20 7.69 -6.49 6.95
N LEU A 21 9.00 -6.30 7.10
CA LEU A 21 10.01 -7.35 7.11
C LEU A 21 10.37 -7.69 8.55
N GLN A 22 10.20 -8.95 8.94
CA GLN A 22 10.61 -9.43 10.25
C GLN A 22 11.77 -10.41 10.13
N PHE A 23 12.92 -9.99 10.62
CA PHE A 23 14.13 -10.78 10.75
C PHE A 23 14.20 -11.39 12.15
N THR A 24 14.85 -12.54 12.27
CA THR A 24 15.16 -13.15 13.57
C THR A 24 16.50 -13.84 13.42
N ASN A 25 17.51 -13.30 14.09
CA ASN A 25 18.84 -13.87 14.17
C ASN A 25 18.91 -14.72 15.44
N LEU A 26 19.10 -16.03 15.29
CA LEU A 26 19.24 -16.95 16.43
C LEU A 26 20.71 -17.16 16.82
N ASP A 27 21.65 -16.67 16.01
CA ASP A 27 23.07 -16.88 16.22
C ASP A 27 23.64 -15.96 17.32
N ASN A 28 24.83 -16.32 17.79
CA ASN A 28 25.58 -15.56 18.80
C ASN A 28 26.33 -14.34 18.20
N GLU A 29 26.33 -14.18 16.88
CA GLU A 29 26.99 -13.10 16.15
C GLU A 29 25.97 -12.24 15.40
N PRO A 30 26.22 -10.92 15.23
CA PRO A 30 25.36 -10.06 14.45
C PRO A 30 25.49 -10.35 12.94
N ARG A 31 24.39 -10.29 12.21
CA ARG A 31 24.35 -10.50 10.75
C ARG A 31 23.99 -9.23 10.00
N GLU A 32 24.70 -8.95 8.92
CA GLU A 32 24.19 -8.08 7.86
C GLU A 32 23.34 -8.92 6.90
N LEU A 33 22.20 -8.36 6.46
CA LEU A 33 21.25 -8.99 5.55
C LEU A 33 20.85 -7.97 4.48
N LEU A 34 20.63 -8.43 3.26
CA LEU A 34 19.95 -7.65 2.22
C LEU A 34 18.67 -8.39 1.81
N ALA A 35 17.52 -7.81 2.14
CA ALA A 35 16.25 -8.24 1.56
C ALA A 35 16.04 -7.53 0.22
N VAL A 36 15.58 -8.25 -0.80
CA VAL A 36 15.19 -7.69 -2.10
C VAL A 36 13.78 -8.16 -2.44
N THR A 37 12.83 -7.24 -2.50
CA THR A 37 11.43 -7.51 -2.87
C THR A 37 11.19 -7.07 -4.31
N PHE A 38 10.60 -7.94 -5.12
CA PHE A 38 10.23 -7.64 -6.50
C PHE A 38 8.81 -8.10 -6.81
N MET A 39 8.19 -7.51 -7.83
CA MET A 39 6.88 -7.93 -8.31
C MET A 39 7.04 -9.24 -9.08
N VAL A 40 6.18 -10.22 -8.86
CA VAL A 40 6.31 -11.55 -9.50
C VAL A 40 6.15 -11.44 -11.03
N LYS A 41 5.30 -10.51 -11.48
CA LYS A 41 5.02 -10.23 -12.88
C LYS A 41 6.03 -9.30 -13.54
N ASP A 42 6.47 -8.27 -12.83
CA ASP A 42 7.49 -7.32 -13.29
C ASP A 42 8.72 -7.38 -12.39
N ARG A 43 9.75 -8.08 -12.88
CA ARG A 43 11.04 -8.24 -12.18
C ARG A 43 12.03 -7.11 -12.47
N SER A 44 11.65 -6.09 -13.25
CA SER A 44 12.46 -4.89 -13.43
C SER A 44 12.39 -3.98 -12.21
N LEU A 45 11.23 -3.91 -11.56
CA LEU A 45 11.01 -3.22 -10.29
C LEU A 45 11.50 -4.08 -9.11
N GLN A 46 12.55 -3.61 -8.43
CA GLN A 46 13.17 -4.28 -7.30
C GLN A 46 13.48 -3.29 -6.17
N PHE A 47 13.05 -3.61 -4.96
CA PHE A 47 13.18 -2.77 -3.77
C PHE A 47 14.13 -3.45 -2.78
N GLY A 48 15.30 -2.84 -2.56
CA GLY A 48 16.32 -3.34 -1.64
C GLY A 48 16.18 -2.76 -0.22
N ARG A 49 16.34 -3.61 0.80
CA ARG A 49 16.39 -3.20 2.22
C ARG A 49 17.54 -3.91 2.91
N LYS A 50 18.68 -3.21 3.06
CA LYS A 50 19.79 -3.69 3.90
C LYS A 50 19.43 -3.51 5.39
N ALA A 51 19.74 -4.52 6.19
CA ALA A 51 19.52 -4.52 7.63
C ALA A 51 20.74 -5.09 8.37
N TRP A 52 21.05 -4.53 9.54
CA TRP A 52 21.97 -5.14 10.51
C TRP A 52 21.14 -5.70 11.66
N VAL A 53 21.24 -7.00 11.89
CA VAL A 53 20.45 -7.72 12.90
C VAL A 53 21.39 -8.18 14.02
N PRO A 54 21.24 -7.69 15.26
CA PRO A 54 22.08 -8.11 16.38
C PRO A 54 21.99 -9.62 16.65
N ALA A 55 22.94 -10.15 17.40
CA ALA A 55 22.89 -11.53 17.90
C ALA A 55 21.61 -11.79 18.70
N ARG A 56 21.06 -13.02 18.61
CA ARG A 56 19.89 -13.50 19.37
C ARG A 56 18.65 -12.58 19.35
N THR A 57 18.48 -11.77 18.30
CA THR A 57 17.52 -10.66 18.25
C THR A 57 16.48 -10.84 17.15
N ARG A 58 15.22 -10.48 17.44
CA ARG A 58 14.17 -10.26 16.45
C ARG A 58 14.13 -8.78 16.08
N LEU A 59 14.24 -8.48 14.78
CA LEU A 59 14.19 -7.12 14.25
C LEU A 59 13.00 -7.01 13.30
N THR A 60 12.15 -6.02 13.52
CA THR A 60 11.04 -5.67 12.64
C THR A 60 11.41 -4.37 11.92
N LEU A 61 11.22 -4.31 10.61
CA LEU A 61 11.54 -3.16 9.77
C LEU A 61 10.45 -2.93 8.74
N ASP A 62 10.01 -1.69 8.60
CA ASP A 62 9.16 -1.29 7.49
C ASP A 62 9.98 -1.13 6.20
N HIS A 63 9.34 -1.49 5.10
CA HIS A 63 9.89 -1.53 3.75
C HIS A 63 8.85 -0.94 2.78
N PRO A 64 9.00 0.35 2.42
CA PRO A 64 8.15 0.96 1.41
C PRO A 64 8.49 0.39 0.03
N ILE A 65 7.45 0.08 -0.75
CA ILE A 65 7.53 -0.39 -2.14
C ILE A 65 6.50 0.36 -2.98
N ARG A 66 6.85 0.71 -4.22
CA ARG A 66 5.93 1.35 -5.18
C ARG A 66 5.30 0.25 -6.03
N PHE A 67 3.99 0.34 -6.23
CA PHE A 67 3.27 -0.66 -7.01
C PHE A 67 3.25 -0.29 -8.50
N PRO A 68 3.38 -1.27 -9.41
CA PRO A 68 3.20 -1.01 -10.83
C PRO A 68 1.74 -0.65 -11.15
N PRO A 69 1.44 -0.19 -12.38
CA PRO A 69 0.09 -0.21 -12.92
C PRO A 69 -0.56 -1.58 -12.74
N ALA A 70 -1.83 -1.62 -12.37
CA ALA A 70 -2.59 -2.87 -12.23
C ALA A 70 -3.18 -3.30 -13.58
N GLU A 71 -3.08 -4.60 -13.87
CA GLU A 71 -3.85 -5.20 -14.96
C GLU A 71 -5.36 -5.08 -14.72
N GLU A 72 -6.12 -5.00 -15.80
CA GLU A 72 -7.59 -4.95 -15.76
C GLU A 72 -8.15 -6.17 -15.01
N GLY A 73 -8.97 -5.93 -13.98
CA GLY A 73 -9.53 -6.98 -13.12
C GLY A 73 -8.56 -7.58 -12.08
N ALA A 74 -7.35 -7.06 -11.92
CA ALA A 74 -6.41 -7.53 -10.90
C ALA A 74 -6.95 -7.34 -9.47
N LYS A 75 -6.94 -8.40 -8.66
CA LYS A 75 -7.41 -8.40 -7.26
C LYS A 75 -6.31 -8.11 -6.23
N GLY A 76 -5.11 -7.78 -6.70
CA GLY A 76 -3.93 -7.57 -5.85
C GLY A 76 -2.62 -7.95 -6.53
N PHE A 77 -1.53 -7.52 -5.91
CA PHE A 77 -0.16 -7.69 -6.37
C PHE A 77 0.50 -8.92 -5.74
N ASP A 78 1.09 -9.76 -6.57
CA ASP A 78 1.89 -10.90 -6.14
C ASP A 78 3.37 -10.45 -6.06
N ILE A 79 3.95 -10.51 -4.86
CA ILE A 79 5.32 -10.08 -4.57
C ILE A 79 6.16 -11.25 -4.05
N LEU A 80 7.48 -11.17 -4.29
CA LEU A 80 8.45 -12.16 -3.84
C LEU A 80 9.66 -11.46 -3.24
N THR A 81 10.00 -11.81 -2.00
CA THR A 81 11.21 -11.33 -1.32
C THR A 81 12.27 -12.43 -1.26
N LEU A 82 13.49 -12.08 -1.69
CA LEU A 82 14.73 -12.84 -1.48
C LEU A 82 15.51 -12.28 -0.30
N LEU A 83 16.37 -13.12 0.30
CA LEU A 83 17.29 -12.74 1.37
C LEU A 83 18.72 -13.12 0.97
N LEU A 84 19.59 -12.13 0.87
CA LEU A 84 20.97 -12.23 0.39
C LEU A 84 21.96 -11.88 1.50
N ASP A 85 23.14 -12.50 1.47
CA ASP A 85 24.31 -12.08 2.25
C ASP A 85 25.07 -10.96 1.49
N PRO A 86 25.07 -9.70 1.97
CA PRO A 86 25.73 -8.60 1.30
C PRO A 86 27.27 -8.62 1.40
N ARG A 87 27.87 -9.66 2.02
CA ARG A 87 29.33 -9.81 2.15
C ARG A 87 29.93 -10.84 1.18
N GLN A 88 29.12 -11.51 0.36
CA GLN A 88 29.59 -12.51 -0.60
C GLN A 88 29.45 -11.98 -2.04
N GLU A 89 30.50 -12.08 -2.85
CA GLU A 89 30.48 -11.62 -4.26
C GLU A 89 29.54 -12.44 -5.16
N ASN A 90 29.27 -13.68 -4.79
CA ASN A 90 28.17 -14.46 -5.33
C ASN A 90 26.93 -14.27 -4.44
N GLU A 91 25.75 -14.10 -5.04
CA GLU A 91 24.47 -13.93 -4.36
C GLU A 91 24.06 -15.18 -3.55
N ALA A 92 24.65 -15.33 -2.36
CA ALA A 92 24.35 -16.42 -1.45
C ALA A 92 22.98 -16.19 -0.80
N ILE A 93 21.94 -16.83 -1.36
CA ILE A 93 20.59 -16.80 -0.82
C ILE A 93 20.58 -17.45 0.56
N LEU A 94 20.37 -16.63 1.60
CA LEU A 94 20.36 -17.06 2.99
C LEU A 94 19.06 -17.81 3.31
N ARG A 95 19.19 -19.11 3.58
CA ARG A 95 18.06 -19.95 4.01
C ARG A 95 17.49 -19.42 5.33
N GLY A 96 16.18 -19.12 5.34
CA GLY A 96 15.47 -18.84 6.58
C GLY A 96 15.41 -20.05 7.50
N GLY A 97 15.06 -19.85 8.78
CA GLY A 97 14.99 -20.92 9.80
C GLY A 97 13.99 -22.06 9.54
N LEU A 98 13.21 -22.00 8.46
CA LEU A 98 12.33 -23.07 7.96
C LEU A 98 12.84 -23.66 6.62
N GLY A 99 14.10 -23.43 6.25
CA GLY A 99 14.69 -23.84 4.97
C GLY A 99 14.25 -23.04 3.74
N GLN A 100 13.19 -22.22 3.86
CA GLN A 100 12.69 -21.35 2.80
C GLN A 100 13.76 -20.33 2.35
N MET A 101 14.04 -20.32 1.04
CA MET A 101 14.97 -19.41 0.36
C MET A 101 14.27 -18.18 -0.26
N GLN A 102 12.93 -18.21 -0.26
CA GLN A 102 12.05 -17.31 -0.99
C GLN A 102 10.79 -17.16 -0.16
N LEU A 103 10.28 -15.94 -0.03
CA LEU A 103 9.03 -15.68 0.69
C LEU A 103 8.09 -14.85 -0.19
N GLY A 104 7.10 -15.52 -0.76
CA GLY A 104 6.06 -14.91 -1.58
C GLY A 104 4.88 -14.43 -0.73
N GLY A 105 4.25 -13.34 -1.17
CA GLY A 105 3.04 -12.81 -0.55
C GLY A 105 2.12 -12.20 -1.60
N ARG A 106 0.81 -12.24 -1.34
CA ARG A 106 -0.18 -11.56 -2.18
C ARG A 106 -0.84 -10.44 -1.40
N LEU A 107 -0.60 -9.21 -1.85
CA LEU A 107 -1.16 -8.00 -1.28
C LEU A 107 -2.47 -7.67 -2.00
N ARG A 108 -3.57 -7.50 -1.27
CA ARG A 108 -4.88 -7.20 -1.88
C ARG A 108 -4.88 -5.78 -2.45
N LEU A 109 -5.49 -5.60 -3.62
CA LEU A 109 -5.77 -4.28 -4.15
C LEU A 109 -6.80 -3.60 -3.23
N ALA A 110 -6.58 -2.33 -2.88
CA ALA A 110 -7.55 -1.53 -2.15
C ALA A 110 -8.66 -1.05 -3.09
N GLU A 111 -9.82 -0.75 -2.49
CA GLU A 111 -10.88 0.00 -3.13
C GLU A 111 -10.47 1.48 -3.30
N VAL A 112 -10.96 2.15 -4.33
CA VAL A 112 -10.76 3.60 -4.53
C VAL A 112 -12.09 4.31 -4.25
N PRO A 113 -12.14 5.31 -3.34
CA PRO A 113 -11.03 5.78 -2.52
C PRO A 113 -10.61 4.80 -1.42
N ALA A 114 -9.30 4.77 -1.15
CA ALA A 114 -8.73 4.03 -0.04
C ALA A 114 -8.92 4.83 1.26
N THR A 115 -9.96 4.47 2.01
CA THR A 115 -10.29 5.04 3.32
C THR A 115 -9.59 4.28 4.43
N ALA A 116 -8.90 4.98 5.34
CA ALA A 116 -8.36 4.44 6.58
C ALA A 116 -9.02 5.05 7.83
N ILE A 117 -9.06 4.31 8.93
CA ILE A 117 -9.57 4.79 10.22
C ILE A 117 -8.54 4.60 11.35
N LEU A 118 -8.35 5.66 12.14
CA LEU A 118 -7.63 5.64 13.42
C LEU A 118 -8.69 5.59 14.53
N ASN A 119 -8.99 4.36 14.99
CA ASN A 119 -9.87 4.13 16.12
C ASN A 119 -9.41 2.87 16.88
N LEU A 120 -8.57 3.07 17.89
CA LEU A 120 -8.03 2.02 18.74
C LEU A 120 -8.97 1.75 19.93
N ARG A 121 -9.58 0.56 19.97
CA ARG A 121 -10.22 0.06 21.20
C ARG A 121 -9.13 -0.30 22.22
N GLU A 122 -8.76 0.64 23.09
CA GLU A 122 -7.90 0.37 24.24
C GLU A 122 -8.57 -0.63 25.18
N GLY A 123 -8.08 -1.87 25.15
CA GLY A 123 -8.61 -2.96 25.97
C GLY A 123 -9.87 -3.59 25.38
N LEU A 124 -9.76 -4.90 25.11
CA LEU A 124 -10.76 -5.95 25.36
C LEU A 124 -10.27 -7.18 24.59
N ARG A 125 -9.30 -7.86 25.22
CA ARG A 125 -8.89 -9.23 24.94
C ARG A 125 -9.50 -10.23 25.92
N ASP A 126 -10.30 -9.72 26.86
CA ASP A 126 -11.14 -10.52 27.75
C ASP A 126 -12.46 -10.84 27.05
N ASP A 127 -12.88 -12.10 27.10
CA ASP A 127 -14.20 -12.58 26.68
C ASP A 127 -15.30 -12.20 27.70
N SER A 128 -15.21 -11.02 28.31
CA SER A 128 -16.21 -10.49 29.25
C SER A 128 -17.44 -10.04 28.46
N MET A 129 -18.46 -10.89 28.47
CA MET A 129 -19.63 -10.81 27.58
C MET A 129 -20.50 -9.55 27.78
N LEU A 130 -21.24 -9.22 26.71
CA LEU A 130 -22.51 -8.46 26.74
C LEU A 130 -22.47 -6.96 27.09
N GLU A 131 -21.51 -6.21 26.54
CA GLU A 131 -21.88 -4.93 25.89
C GLU A 131 -21.22 -4.80 24.51
N GLU A 132 -21.99 -5.08 23.44
CA GLU A 132 -21.73 -4.51 22.13
C GLU A 132 -22.10 -3.01 22.13
N ILE A 133 -21.33 -2.17 22.83
CA ILE A 133 -21.27 -0.76 22.43
C ILE A 133 -20.63 -0.76 21.04
N ARG A 134 -21.49 -0.64 20.04
CA ARG A 134 -21.09 -0.53 18.64
C ARG A 134 -20.26 0.71 18.47
N ASP A 135 -19.18 0.58 17.73
CA ASP A 135 -18.26 1.66 17.45
C ASP A 135 -18.94 2.66 16.50
N LEU A 136 -19.72 3.60 17.06
CA LEU A 136 -20.54 4.55 16.30
C LEU A 136 -19.72 5.35 15.27
N PRO A 137 -18.47 5.80 15.54
CA PRO A 137 -17.56 6.30 14.51
C PRO A 137 -17.39 5.38 13.30
N TYR A 138 -17.18 4.07 13.51
CA TYR A 138 -17.01 3.09 12.43
C TYR A 138 -18.31 2.87 11.65
N GLU A 139 -19.45 2.72 12.33
CA GLU A 139 -20.74 2.56 11.63
C GLU A 139 -21.18 3.85 10.90
N LEU A 140 -20.81 5.04 11.38
CA LEU A 140 -21.00 6.29 10.64
C LEU A 140 -20.17 6.32 9.35
N VAL A 141 -18.87 6.02 9.41
CA VAL A 141 -18.01 5.98 8.21
C VAL A 141 -18.53 4.92 7.22
N VAL A 142 -19.00 3.77 7.71
CA VAL A 142 -19.70 2.75 6.91
C VAL A 142 -20.97 3.29 6.26
N ALA A 143 -21.83 3.99 7.00
CA ALA A 143 -23.09 4.51 6.49
C ALA A 143 -22.85 5.59 5.42
N CYS A 144 -21.84 6.44 5.59
CA CYS A 144 -21.39 7.39 4.58
C CYS A 144 -20.82 6.68 3.34
N LYS A 145 -19.95 5.67 3.49
CA LYS A 145 -19.47 4.90 2.33
C LYS A 145 -20.62 4.24 1.59
N SER A 146 -21.62 3.72 2.30
CA SER A 146 -22.81 3.12 1.71
C SER A 146 -23.75 4.12 1.01
N SER A 147 -23.76 5.42 1.37
CA SER A 147 -24.55 6.42 0.64
C SER A 147 -23.93 6.78 -0.70
N GLU A 148 -22.60 6.65 -0.80
CA GLU A 148 -21.80 6.91 -2.02
C GLU A 148 -21.54 5.62 -2.82
N MET A 149 -22.27 4.54 -2.52
CA MET A 149 -22.19 3.21 -3.16
C MET A 149 -20.82 2.52 -3.03
N LEU A 150 -19.98 2.95 -2.08
CA LEU A 150 -18.69 2.34 -1.76
C LEU A 150 -18.86 1.16 -0.79
N GLY A 151 -17.93 0.20 -0.85
CA GLY A 151 -17.89 -0.95 0.04
C GLY A 151 -17.58 -0.58 1.49
N ARG A 152 -17.98 -1.46 2.43
CA ARG A 152 -17.61 -1.38 3.86
C ARG A 152 -16.11 -1.63 4.13
N SER A 153 -15.27 -1.61 3.09
CA SER A 153 -13.83 -1.86 3.19
C SER A 153 -13.11 -0.61 3.70
N MET A 154 -12.30 -0.78 4.74
CA MET A 154 -11.44 0.25 5.31
C MET A 154 -10.09 -0.32 5.70
N ALA A 155 -9.05 0.48 5.50
CA ALA A 155 -7.73 0.24 6.06
C ALA A 155 -7.73 0.49 7.57
N GLN A 156 -7.51 -0.55 8.35
CA GLN A 156 -7.32 -0.43 9.80
C GLN A 156 -5.83 -0.32 10.11
N ILE A 157 -5.37 0.89 10.47
CA ILE A 157 -4.00 1.10 10.94
C ILE A 157 -3.95 0.66 12.42
N ASN A 158 -3.85 -0.67 12.63
CA ASN A 158 -3.92 -1.33 13.94
C ASN A 158 -2.55 -1.54 14.61
N ALA A 159 -1.54 -0.78 14.20
CA ALA A 159 -0.22 -0.82 14.84
C ALA A 159 -0.20 0.03 16.13
N SER A 160 0.47 -0.45 17.17
CA SER A 160 0.66 0.25 18.45
C SER A 160 1.68 1.40 18.39
N ILE A 161 2.39 1.51 17.27
CA ILE A 161 3.23 2.64 16.87
C ILE A 161 2.79 2.92 15.43
N LEU A 162 2.51 4.18 15.09
CA LEU A 162 2.03 4.52 13.77
C LEU A 162 3.21 4.69 12.78
N PRO A 163 2.99 4.54 11.47
CA PRO A 163 4.04 4.76 10.49
C PRO A 163 4.62 6.19 10.55
N ALA A 164 5.92 6.32 10.78
CA ALA A 164 6.61 7.61 10.81
C ALA A 164 6.97 8.16 9.41
N THR A 165 6.60 7.45 8.34
CA THR A 165 7.01 7.71 6.94
C THR A 165 5.79 8.05 6.09
N PRO A 166 5.75 9.18 5.35
CA PRO A 166 4.58 9.58 4.54
C PRO A 166 4.24 8.56 3.44
N GLU A 167 5.22 7.79 2.95
CA GLU A 167 5.05 6.72 1.96
C GLU A 167 4.14 5.58 2.44
N ALA A 168 3.96 5.43 3.76
CA ALA A 168 3.04 4.45 4.35
C ALA A 168 1.56 4.89 4.31
N TYR A 169 1.32 6.16 3.97
CA TYR A 169 -0.02 6.75 3.80
C TYR A 169 -0.32 7.10 2.34
N ASP A 170 0.62 6.92 1.41
CA ASP A 170 0.43 7.32 0.01
C ASP A 170 -0.69 6.52 -0.69
N SER A 171 -0.80 5.22 -0.41
CA SER A 171 -1.92 4.36 -0.84
C SER A 171 -3.26 4.68 -0.17
N ILE A 172 -3.36 5.75 0.62
CA ILE A 172 -4.57 6.20 1.31
C ILE A 172 -5.03 7.55 0.74
N ASP A 173 -6.30 7.62 0.35
CA ASP A 173 -6.97 8.85 -0.08
C ASP A 173 -7.52 9.64 1.12
N GLN A 174 -8.12 8.92 2.09
CA GLN A 174 -8.77 9.51 3.28
C GLN A 174 -8.34 8.86 4.59
N ILE A 175 -8.21 9.65 5.66
CA ILE A 175 -7.99 9.17 7.03
C ILE A 175 -9.08 9.76 7.94
N ILE A 176 -9.77 8.91 8.72
CA ILE A 176 -10.64 9.35 9.82
C ILE A 176 -9.87 9.19 11.14
N VAL A 177 -9.97 10.17 12.03
CA VAL A 177 -9.38 10.16 13.38
C VAL A 177 -10.50 10.24 14.42
N ALA A 178 -10.69 9.15 15.15
CA ALA A 178 -11.70 8.98 16.20
C ALA A 178 -11.11 8.56 17.56
N ASP A 179 -9.78 8.67 17.71
CA ASP A 179 -9.04 8.42 18.96
C ASP A 179 -7.90 9.44 19.15
N ASN A 180 -7.29 9.44 20.35
CA ASN A 180 -6.25 10.39 20.76
C ASN A 180 -4.81 9.93 20.49
N ARG A 181 -4.57 8.74 19.93
CA ARG A 181 -3.23 8.13 19.85
C ARG A 181 -2.23 8.98 19.06
N LEU A 182 -2.72 9.77 18.10
CA LEU A 182 -1.90 10.66 17.29
C LEU A 182 -1.28 11.81 18.11
N THR A 183 -1.85 12.18 19.26
CA THR A 183 -1.25 13.16 20.19
C THR A 183 -0.02 12.62 20.92
N HIS A 184 0.16 11.29 20.96
CA HIS A 184 1.25 10.60 21.64
C HIS A 184 2.35 10.11 20.67
N ASP A 185 2.08 10.06 19.37
CA ASP A 185 3.02 9.66 18.32
C ASP A 185 3.43 10.87 17.46
N GLY A 186 4.40 11.64 17.96
CA GLY A 186 4.94 12.83 17.27
C GLY A 186 5.46 12.56 15.84
N PRO A 187 6.26 11.50 15.59
CA PRO A 187 6.70 11.13 14.25
C PRO A 187 5.54 10.88 13.29
N ALA A 188 4.51 10.14 13.71
CA ALA A 188 3.34 9.90 12.87
C ALA A 188 2.43 11.12 12.72
N MET A 189 2.34 12.00 13.73
CA MET A 189 1.67 13.30 13.61
C MET A 189 2.32 14.15 12.50
N THR A 190 3.66 14.21 12.44
CA THR A 190 4.39 14.86 11.33
C THR A 190 4.16 14.12 9.99
N ALA A 191 4.10 12.79 9.97
CA ALA A 191 3.83 12.04 8.73
C ALA A 191 2.41 12.30 8.18
N ILE A 192 1.38 12.27 9.05
CA ILE A 192 0.00 12.59 8.67
C ILE A 192 -0.17 14.07 8.32
N ARG A 193 0.51 15.00 9.00
CA ARG A 193 0.57 16.42 8.61
C ARG A 193 1.11 16.56 7.19
N ARG A 194 2.26 15.96 6.87
CA ARG A 194 2.88 16.01 5.53
C ARG A 194 2.02 15.33 4.46
N TRP A 195 1.26 14.29 4.80
CA TRP A 195 0.28 13.64 3.91
C TRP A 195 -0.96 14.52 3.66
N LEU A 196 -1.52 15.14 4.70
CA LEU A 196 -2.66 16.07 4.62
C LEU A 196 -2.30 17.28 3.75
N PHE A 197 -1.27 18.03 4.13
CA PHE A 197 -0.80 19.17 3.34
C PHE A 197 -0.35 18.76 1.93
N GLY A 198 0.07 17.51 1.78
CA GLY A 198 0.47 16.93 0.50
C GLY A 198 -0.66 16.58 -0.47
N GLY A 199 -1.92 16.55 -0.01
CA GLY A 199 -3.11 16.26 -0.81
C GLY A 199 -4.18 15.42 -0.11
N GLY A 200 -3.89 14.77 1.01
CA GLY A 200 -4.83 13.86 1.70
C GLY A 200 -6.08 14.52 2.28
N THR A 201 -7.16 13.75 2.43
CA THR A 201 -8.41 14.21 3.06
C THR A 201 -8.54 13.64 4.47
N LEU A 202 -8.31 14.47 5.49
CA LEU A 202 -8.40 14.09 6.91
C LEU A 202 -9.79 14.43 7.47
N TRP A 203 -10.38 13.56 8.28
CA TRP A 203 -11.59 13.84 9.08
C TRP A 203 -11.29 13.63 10.55
N VAL A 204 -11.47 14.66 11.36
CA VAL A 204 -11.32 14.61 12.82
C VAL A 204 -12.70 14.65 13.49
N MET A 205 -13.00 13.64 14.30
CA MET A 205 -14.23 13.57 15.11
C MET A 205 -13.96 14.19 16.49
N LEU A 206 -14.24 15.49 16.63
CA LEU A 206 -13.86 16.29 17.81
C LEU A 206 -14.67 15.94 19.07
N ASP A 207 -15.85 15.34 18.90
CA ASP A 207 -16.58 14.67 19.97
C ASP A 207 -15.76 13.52 20.59
N ARG A 208 -15.00 12.78 19.78
CA ARG A 208 -14.14 11.68 20.23
C ARG A 208 -12.76 12.12 20.70
N VAL A 209 -12.16 13.13 20.05
CA VAL A 209 -10.75 13.49 20.27
C VAL A 209 -10.53 14.74 21.13
N ASP A 210 -9.31 14.85 21.63
CA ASP A 210 -8.76 16.04 22.27
C ASP A 210 -8.50 17.15 21.23
N PRO A 211 -8.90 18.41 21.47
CA PRO A 211 -8.60 19.54 20.59
C PRO A 211 -7.12 19.72 20.23
N ARG A 212 -6.21 19.23 21.10
CA ARG A 212 -4.76 19.20 20.85
C ARG A 212 -4.40 18.45 19.57
N VAL A 213 -5.23 17.55 19.05
CA VAL A 213 -5.08 16.94 17.72
C VAL A 213 -5.05 18.02 16.62
N LEU A 214 -5.96 18.99 16.68
CA LEU A 214 -6.06 20.07 15.67
C LEU A 214 -4.90 21.07 15.81
N GLU A 215 -4.57 21.46 17.04
CA GLU A 215 -3.43 22.33 17.36
C GLU A 215 -2.10 21.72 16.90
N LEU A 216 -1.92 20.41 17.08
CA LEU A 216 -0.74 19.70 16.60
C LEU A 216 -0.74 19.55 15.08
N LEU A 217 -1.87 19.24 14.44
CA LEU A 217 -1.93 19.09 12.98
C LEU A 217 -1.62 20.40 12.25
N LEU A 218 -2.16 21.52 12.73
CA LEU A 218 -2.21 22.80 12.02
C LEU A 218 -1.33 23.91 12.62
N GLY A 219 -0.79 23.68 13.82
CA GLY A 219 0.05 24.65 14.53
C GLY A 219 -0.72 25.86 15.07
N GLU A 220 0.02 26.88 15.51
CA GLU A 220 -0.53 28.03 16.23
C GLU A 220 -1.34 28.99 15.33
N GLU A 221 -1.26 28.85 13.99
CA GLU A 221 -2.04 29.64 13.02
C GLU A 221 -3.52 29.24 12.94
N PHE A 222 -3.97 28.16 13.59
CA PHE A 222 -5.37 27.74 13.57
C PHE A 222 -6.10 27.96 14.91
N PRO A 223 -6.82 29.09 15.08
CA PRO A 223 -7.63 29.34 16.27
C PRO A 223 -8.92 28.52 16.22
N CYS A 224 -8.88 27.28 16.72
CA CYS A 224 -10.06 26.46 17.02
C CYS A 224 -10.13 26.20 18.53
N GLN A 225 -10.97 26.94 19.23
CA GLN A 225 -11.13 26.84 20.68
C GLN A 225 -12.44 26.14 21.03
N VAL A 226 -12.36 25.06 21.82
CA VAL A 226 -13.56 24.50 22.47
C VAL A 226 -14.03 25.44 23.56
N VAL A 227 -15.32 25.78 23.51
CA VAL A 227 -16.03 26.54 24.56
C VAL A 227 -16.44 25.59 25.67
N ASP A 228 -17.18 24.54 25.30
CA ASP A 228 -17.62 23.46 26.19
C ASP A 228 -18.08 22.23 25.37
N ARG A 229 -18.57 21.21 26.09
CA ARG A 229 -19.23 20.03 25.54
C ARG A 229 -20.63 19.97 26.16
N VAL A 230 -21.65 19.70 25.33
CA VAL A 230 -23.06 19.68 25.72
C VAL A 230 -23.73 18.39 25.25
N GLU A 231 -24.86 18.06 25.86
CA GLU A 231 -25.70 16.91 25.48
C GLU A 231 -27.07 17.43 25.00
N LEU A 232 -27.56 16.90 23.88
CA LEU A 232 -28.74 17.42 23.17
C LEU A 232 -29.80 16.32 22.99
N THR A 233 -30.97 16.49 23.62
CA THR A 233 -32.16 15.63 23.37
C THR A 233 -32.90 15.99 22.10
N THR A 234 -32.62 17.16 21.53
CA THR A 234 -33.18 17.62 20.24
C THR A 234 -32.01 18.14 19.41
N VAL A 235 -31.81 17.58 18.21
CA VAL A 235 -30.74 17.98 17.31
C VAL A 235 -31.37 18.51 16.04
N ARG A 236 -31.05 19.76 15.69
CA ARG A 236 -31.50 20.44 14.47
C ARG A 236 -30.30 20.82 13.61
N ILE A 237 -30.02 20.01 12.60
CA ILE A 237 -28.89 20.21 11.68
C ILE A 237 -29.34 21.12 10.54
N GLU A 238 -28.76 22.32 10.48
CA GLU A 238 -28.98 23.32 9.44
C GLU A 238 -27.77 23.39 8.50
N PRO A 239 -27.88 22.97 7.23
CA PRO A 239 -26.79 23.10 6.26
C PRO A 239 -26.57 24.57 5.89
N THR A 240 -25.30 24.96 5.83
CA THR A 240 -24.84 26.35 5.57
C THR A 240 -24.39 26.54 4.11
N SER A 241 -24.23 25.45 3.35
CA SER A 241 -23.73 25.46 1.98
C SER A 241 -24.69 26.14 0.99
N ARG A 242 -24.10 26.82 -0.01
CA ARG A 242 -24.80 27.61 -1.03
C ARG A 242 -25.15 26.82 -2.30
N LYS A 243 -24.75 25.55 -2.41
CA LYS A 243 -24.85 24.74 -3.64
C LYS A 243 -26.17 23.98 -3.82
N GLY A 244 -26.97 23.86 -2.77
CA GLY A 244 -28.31 23.27 -2.81
C GLY A 244 -29.09 23.69 -1.57
N GLY A 245 -30.42 23.72 -1.66
CA GLY A 245 -31.28 23.91 -0.49
C GLY A 245 -31.35 22.62 0.32
N GLY A 246 -30.29 22.33 1.09
CA GLY A 246 -30.22 21.11 1.89
C GLY A 246 -31.31 21.08 2.96
N ASP A 247 -31.98 19.93 3.10
CA ASP A 247 -33.08 19.78 4.05
C ASP A 247 -32.59 19.92 5.50
N ILE A 248 -33.24 20.81 6.26
CA ILE A 248 -33.02 20.95 7.71
C ILE A 248 -33.46 19.64 8.37
N SER A 249 -32.53 18.95 9.02
CA SER A 249 -32.81 17.69 9.70
C SER A 249 -32.98 17.94 11.20
N GLN A 250 -34.23 17.98 11.66
CA GLN A 250 -34.57 18.07 13.09
C GLN A 250 -35.07 16.72 13.61
N ARG A 251 -34.54 16.29 14.76
CA ARG A 251 -35.01 15.10 15.50
C ARG A 251 -34.95 15.30 17.00
N GLU A 252 -35.75 14.49 17.69
CA GLU A 252 -35.68 14.26 19.12
C GLU A 252 -35.07 12.86 19.36
N TYR A 253 -34.31 12.71 20.44
CA TYR A 253 -33.60 11.50 20.82
C TYR A 253 -33.84 11.21 22.31
N ASP A 254 -34.23 9.97 22.64
CA ASP A 254 -34.48 9.53 24.02
C ASP A 254 -33.19 9.53 24.88
N GLN A 255 -32.04 9.29 24.23
CA GLN A 255 -30.71 9.44 24.79
C GLN A 255 -30.06 10.71 24.24
N ALA A 256 -29.52 11.57 25.11
CA ALA A 256 -28.98 12.86 24.70
C ALA A 256 -27.66 12.70 23.91
N ILE A 257 -27.55 13.43 22.80
CA ILE A 257 -26.48 13.34 21.82
C ILE A 257 -25.37 14.35 22.15
N GLY A 258 -24.12 13.90 22.17
CA GLY A 258 -22.97 14.76 22.47
C GLY A 258 -22.67 15.78 21.36
N MET A 259 -22.38 17.03 21.72
CA MET A 259 -21.85 18.05 20.81
C MET A 259 -20.74 18.87 21.47
N VAL A 260 -19.65 19.13 20.74
CA VAL A 260 -18.58 20.04 21.13
C VAL A 260 -18.84 21.42 20.54
N ARG A 261 -18.96 22.45 21.38
CA ARG A 261 -19.18 23.82 20.89
C ARG A 261 -17.85 24.52 20.70
N VAL A 262 -17.59 24.98 19.48
CA VAL A 262 -16.30 25.56 19.08
C VAL A 262 -16.44 26.99 18.56
N LEU A 263 -15.43 27.81 18.87
CA LEU A 263 -15.12 29.03 18.15
C LEU A 263 -13.99 28.72 17.17
N THR A 264 -14.20 29.04 15.89
CA THR A 264 -13.26 28.76 14.80
C THR A 264 -13.35 29.84 13.73
N SER A 265 -12.26 30.10 13.01
CA SER A 265 -12.22 31.06 11.91
C SER A 265 -11.37 30.53 10.75
N HIS A 266 -11.52 31.15 9.57
CA HIS A 266 -10.88 30.71 8.33
C HIS A 266 -11.18 29.24 7.97
N VAL A 267 -12.47 28.88 8.10
CA VAL A 267 -13.07 27.58 7.74
C VAL A 267 -14.36 27.79 6.94
N GLU A 268 -14.73 26.81 6.12
CA GLU A 268 -16.05 26.74 5.48
C GLU A 268 -16.96 25.86 6.35
N VAL A 269 -17.90 26.48 7.08
CA VAL A 269 -18.90 25.73 7.86
C VAL A 269 -19.85 25.04 6.88
N ALA A 270 -19.95 23.71 6.95
CA ALA A 270 -20.83 22.92 6.11
C ALA A 270 -22.25 22.91 6.68
N CYS A 271 -22.37 22.80 8.00
CA CYS A 271 -23.64 22.82 8.72
C CYS A 271 -23.46 23.21 10.20
N THR A 272 -24.56 23.64 10.81
CA THR A 272 -24.65 24.04 12.22
C THR A 272 -25.73 23.26 12.97
N VAL A 273 -25.58 23.17 14.29
CA VAL A 273 -26.65 22.76 15.22
C VAL A 273 -26.80 23.87 16.26
N ASP A 274 -28.01 24.38 16.43
CA ASP A 274 -28.35 25.51 17.30
C ASP A 274 -27.42 26.74 17.13
N GLY A 275 -27.01 27.00 15.88
CA GLY A 275 -26.09 28.08 15.49
C GLY A 275 -24.60 27.80 15.71
N TRP A 276 -24.23 26.67 16.31
CA TRP A 276 -22.83 26.26 16.51
C TRP A 276 -22.34 25.37 15.36
N PRO A 277 -21.08 25.48 14.90
CA PRO A 277 -20.56 24.62 13.84
C PRO A 277 -20.64 23.13 14.20
N ALA A 278 -21.41 22.37 13.44
CA ALA A 278 -21.60 20.93 13.60
C ALA A 278 -20.62 20.14 12.72
N ALA A 279 -20.38 20.63 11.49
CA ALA A 279 -19.28 20.21 10.65
C ALA A 279 -18.69 21.38 9.86
N PHE A 280 -17.37 21.39 9.67
CA PHE A 280 -16.67 22.42 8.88
C PHE A 280 -15.41 21.90 8.19
N TRP A 281 -15.06 22.57 7.09
CA TRP A 281 -13.92 22.27 6.23
C TRP A 281 -12.79 23.29 6.35
N LYS A 282 -11.55 22.84 6.22
CA LYS A 282 -10.35 23.70 6.10
C LYS A 282 -9.42 23.15 5.01
N THR A 283 -9.10 23.96 4.00
CA THR A 283 -8.03 23.64 3.04
C THR A 283 -6.68 23.70 3.74
N CYS A 284 -5.86 22.65 3.58
CA CYS A 284 -4.55 22.50 4.21
C CYS A 284 -3.55 22.14 3.12
N GLY A 285 -2.74 23.10 2.65
CA GLY A 285 -1.88 22.89 1.48
C GLY A 285 -2.69 22.48 0.25
N LYS A 286 -2.45 21.27 -0.25
CA LYS A 286 -3.23 20.66 -1.36
C LYS A 286 -4.40 19.78 -0.90
N GLY A 287 -4.45 19.42 0.39
CA GLY A 287 -5.48 18.55 0.96
C GLY A 287 -6.58 19.30 1.70
N LYS A 288 -7.45 18.53 2.36
CA LYS A 288 -8.61 19.03 3.10
C LYS A 288 -8.72 18.38 4.48
N LEU A 289 -9.08 19.19 5.47
CA LEU A 289 -9.52 18.74 6.78
C LEU A 289 -11.02 18.95 6.90
N LEU A 290 -11.75 17.88 7.22
CA LEU A 290 -13.10 17.91 7.78
C LEU A 290 -13.00 17.81 9.31
N VAL A 291 -13.79 18.61 10.03
CA VAL A 291 -14.01 18.42 11.47
C VAL A 291 -15.50 18.28 11.71
N THR A 292 -15.91 17.24 12.43
CA THR A 292 -17.27 17.09 12.98
C THR A 292 -17.23 17.26 14.49
N THR A 293 -18.25 17.91 15.05
CA THR A 293 -18.33 18.25 16.48
C THR A 293 -19.54 17.66 17.18
N LEU A 294 -20.59 17.33 16.42
CA LEU A 294 -21.71 16.49 16.84
C LEU A 294 -21.29 15.01 16.79
N ALA A 295 -21.72 14.23 17.78
CA ALA A 295 -21.43 12.81 17.89
C ALA A 295 -22.03 11.96 16.75
N ALA A 296 -21.44 10.77 16.56
CA ALA A 296 -21.65 9.93 15.37
C ALA A 296 -23.11 9.44 15.18
N ASP A 297 -23.82 9.20 16.28
CA ASP A 297 -25.25 8.89 16.35
C ASP A 297 -26.13 10.03 15.83
N GLY A 298 -25.80 11.28 16.15
CA GLY A 298 -26.50 12.48 15.64
C GLY A 298 -26.51 12.60 14.11
N TRP A 299 -25.56 11.96 13.42
CA TRP A 299 -25.45 11.93 11.95
C TRP A 299 -26.14 10.72 11.29
N MET A 300 -26.74 9.81 12.06
CA MET A 300 -27.31 8.55 11.56
C MET A 300 -28.81 8.39 11.84
N ILE A 301 -29.41 7.39 11.21
CA ILE A 301 -30.70 6.77 11.51
C ILE A 301 -30.44 5.27 11.60
N GLN A 302 -30.97 4.58 12.62
CA GLN A 302 -31.04 3.13 12.59
C GLN A 302 -32.26 2.69 11.76
N GLY A 303 -32.03 2.04 10.63
CA GLY A 303 -33.09 1.37 9.87
C GLY A 303 -33.51 0.06 10.52
N LEU A 304 -34.82 -0.18 10.57
CA LEU A 304 -35.38 -1.51 10.83
C LEU A 304 -35.30 -2.33 9.54
N SER A 305 -34.70 -3.53 9.61
CA SER A 305 -34.59 -4.44 8.47
C SER A 305 -35.87 -5.26 8.30
N GLU A 306 -36.96 -4.64 7.83
CA GLU A 306 -38.24 -5.34 7.62
C GLU A 306 -38.16 -6.45 6.54
N ASP A 307 -37.21 -6.35 5.60
CA ASP A 307 -36.92 -7.40 4.60
C ASP A 307 -36.18 -8.63 5.17
N ALA A 308 -35.93 -8.69 6.49
CA ALA A 308 -35.39 -9.88 7.16
C ALA A 308 -36.45 -11.00 7.34
N GLY A 309 -37.22 -11.29 6.28
CA GLY A 309 -38.10 -12.44 6.23
C GLY A 309 -37.31 -13.75 6.46
N PRO A 310 -37.93 -14.78 7.06
CA PRO A 310 -37.23 -15.99 7.49
C PRO A 310 -36.56 -16.68 6.29
N ILE A 311 -35.22 -16.63 6.26
CA ILE A 311 -34.41 -17.24 5.22
C ILE A 311 -34.66 -18.75 5.24
N SER A 312 -35.39 -19.24 4.25
CA SER A 312 -35.58 -20.68 4.05
C SER A 312 -34.20 -21.34 3.93
N PRO A 313 -33.94 -22.46 4.64
CA PRO A 313 -32.65 -23.12 4.57
C PRO A 313 -32.35 -23.52 3.11
N PRO A 314 -31.08 -23.41 2.67
CA PRO A 314 -30.74 -23.67 1.28
C PRO A 314 -31.09 -25.10 0.89
N PRO A 315 -31.58 -25.34 -0.35
CA PRO A 315 -31.89 -26.69 -0.81
C PRO A 315 -30.63 -27.57 -0.74
N PRO A 316 -30.76 -28.85 -0.38
CA PRO A 316 -29.61 -29.74 -0.24
C PRO A 316 -28.85 -29.87 -1.56
N ASN A 317 -27.54 -29.65 -1.50
CA ASN A 317 -26.65 -29.67 -2.66
C ASN A 317 -26.68 -31.05 -3.36
N PRO A 318 -27.01 -31.14 -4.67
CA PRO A 318 -27.18 -32.41 -5.37
C PRO A 318 -25.88 -33.22 -5.52
N ASP A 319 -24.71 -32.58 -5.54
CA ASP A 319 -23.42 -33.22 -5.89
C ASP A 319 -22.61 -33.71 -4.68
N GLY A 320 -23.29 -34.30 -3.69
CA GLY A 320 -22.64 -35.01 -2.57
C GLY A 320 -22.39 -36.50 -2.89
N PRO A 321 -21.20 -37.06 -2.59
CA PRO A 321 -20.93 -38.48 -2.84
C PRO A 321 -21.83 -39.40 -1.98
N PRO A 322 -22.31 -40.53 -2.52
CA PRO A 322 -23.36 -41.32 -1.88
C PRO A 322 -22.88 -42.06 -0.61
N GLY A 323 -23.31 -41.57 0.55
CA GLY A 323 -23.13 -42.25 1.84
C GLY A 323 -23.95 -43.54 1.95
N LEU A 324 -23.38 -44.56 2.61
CA LEU A 324 -23.99 -45.88 2.80
C LEU A 324 -25.27 -45.82 3.66
N GLY A 325 -26.43 -45.99 3.02
CA GLY A 325 -27.72 -46.06 3.70
C GLY A 325 -27.93 -47.38 4.46
N ARG A 326 -28.39 -47.29 5.72
CA ARG A 326 -28.99 -48.44 6.44
C ARG A 326 -30.45 -48.67 5.98
N PRO A 327 -30.97 -49.90 6.00
CA PRO A 327 -32.16 -50.26 5.23
C PRO A 327 -33.51 -50.09 5.97
N GLY A 328 -34.52 -49.60 5.24
CA GLY A 328 -35.61 -50.51 4.81
C GLY A 328 -36.95 -50.50 5.55
N PHE A 329 -37.84 -49.56 5.21
CA PHE A 329 -39.32 -49.73 5.13
C PHE A 329 -39.86 -48.67 4.13
N GLY A 330 -40.84 -48.90 3.25
CA GLY A 330 -41.44 -50.16 2.81
C GLY A 330 -42.65 -49.95 1.85
N ARG A 331 -42.66 -50.65 0.71
CA ARG A 331 -43.72 -50.82 -0.33
C ARG A 331 -43.89 -49.75 -1.47
N PRO A 332 -44.48 -50.13 -2.64
CA PRO A 332 -44.30 -49.38 -3.90
C PRO A 332 -45.54 -49.16 -4.81
N SER A 333 -45.52 -48.11 -5.65
CA SER A 333 -46.24 -47.98 -6.95
C SER A 333 -45.88 -46.63 -7.62
N SER A 334 -45.91 -46.42 -8.94
CA SER A 334 -45.85 -47.32 -10.11
C SER A 334 -45.74 -46.49 -11.42
N GLY A 335 -45.05 -46.96 -12.46
CA GLY A 335 -45.47 -46.68 -13.85
C GLY A 335 -44.64 -45.76 -14.78
N ARG A 336 -43.59 -46.34 -15.38
CA ARG A 336 -43.23 -46.29 -16.83
C ARG A 336 -42.88 -44.93 -17.54
N PRO A 337 -42.29 -44.97 -18.78
CA PRO A 337 -41.33 -43.94 -19.21
C PRO A 337 -41.49 -43.36 -20.64
N ALA A 338 -40.65 -42.37 -20.97
CA ALA A 338 -40.14 -42.04 -22.31
C ALA A 338 -38.70 -41.47 -22.12
N SER A 339 -37.63 -41.97 -22.76
CA SER A 339 -37.28 -41.97 -24.20
C SER A 339 -36.70 -40.62 -24.67
N GLY A 340 -35.44 -40.62 -25.16
CA GLY A 340 -34.76 -39.39 -25.62
C GLY A 340 -33.23 -39.48 -25.74
N ALA A 341 -32.69 -40.50 -26.40
CA ALA A 341 -31.24 -40.64 -26.57
C ALA A 341 -30.71 -39.88 -27.80
N ARG A 342 -29.55 -39.22 -27.66
CA ARG A 342 -28.58 -39.03 -28.76
C ARG A 342 -27.17 -38.81 -28.23
N SER A 343 -26.23 -39.61 -28.74
CA SER A 343 -24.80 -39.50 -28.52
C SER A 343 -24.14 -38.54 -29.51
N LEU A 344 -22.90 -38.13 -29.20
CA LEU A 344 -21.80 -38.03 -30.17
C LEU A 344 -20.45 -38.07 -29.41
N ASP A 345 -19.40 -38.52 -30.10
CA ASP A 345 -18.21 -39.12 -29.49
C ASP A 345 -16.91 -38.29 -29.65
N PHE A 346 -15.78 -38.91 -29.27
CA PHE A 346 -14.37 -38.59 -29.56
C PHE A 346 -13.62 -37.60 -28.63
N PRO A 347 -12.30 -37.79 -28.42
CA PRO A 347 -11.64 -39.07 -28.15
C PRO A 347 -10.57 -39.01 -27.03
N ALA A 348 -10.08 -40.18 -26.61
CA ALA A 348 -8.89 -40.31 -25.76
C ALA A 348 -7.59 -40.42 -26.57
N LEU A 349 -6.45 -40.15 -25.93
CA LEU A 349 -5.11 -40.58 -26.36
C LEU A 349 -4.35 -41.16 -25.15
N GLN A 350 -3.43 -42.10 -25.40
CA GLN A 350 -2.90 -43.03 -24.40
C GLN A 350 -1.42 -43.39 -24.63
N GLY A 351 -0.69 -43.65 -23.55
CA GLY A 351 0.74 -44.05 -23.52
C GLY A 351 1.43 -43.41 -22.29
N GLY A 352 2.28 -44.07 -21.49
CA GLY A 352 3.03 -45.31 -21.70
C GLY A 352 4.50 -44.99 -22.08
N ILE A 353 5.55 -45.61 -21.54
CA ILE A 353 5.73 -46.82 -20.70
C ILE A 353 6.99 -46.62 -19.84
N GLY A 354 7.11 -47.27 -18.66
CA GLY A 354 8.43 -47.53 -18.03
C GLY A 354 8.42 -47.67 -16.50
N GLY A 355 9.09 -48.69 -15.96
CA GLY A 355 9.26 -48.91 -14.52
C GLY A 355 10.34 -49.96 -14.19
N VAL A 356 10.81 -49.98 -12.93
CA VAL A 356 11.79 -50.93 -12.37
C VAL A 356 11.37 -51.31 -10.93
N SER A 357 11.80 -52.48 -10.43
CA SER A 357 11.24 -53.16 -9.24
C SER A 357 12.16 -53.19 -8.00
N LEU A 358 11.64 -53.77 -6.90
CA LEU A 358 12.21 -53.80 -5.54
C LEU A 358 13.36 -54.80 -5.32
N ALA A 359 14.23 -54.47 -4.35
CA ALA A 359 14.70 -55.36 -3.27
C ALA A 359 14.98 -54.47 -2.02
N ALA A 360 14.55 -54.71 -0.78
CA ALA A 360 14.40 -55.93 0.05
C ALA A 360 15.70 -56.37 0.75
N PHE A 361 15.85 -56.01 2.04
CA PHE A 361 16.83 -56.62 2.95
C PHE A 361 16.42 -56.49 4.43
N GLN A 362 16.41 -57.61 5.16
CA GLN A 362 16.28 -57.68 6.62
C GLN A 362 16.72 -59.08 7.10
N PRO A 363 17.48 -59.19 8.21
CA PRO A 363 17.45 -60.39 9.04
C PRO A 363 17.25 -60.10 10.54
N ARG A 364 16.95 -61.14 11.32
CA ARG A 364 16.58 -61.11 12.75
C ARG A 364 17.77 -61.32 13.71
N GLY A 365 17.53 -61.02 14.99
CA GLY A 365 18.20 -61.61 16.17
C GLY A 365 17.18 -61.83 17.30
N GLU A 366 17.39 -62.84 18.15
CA GLU A 366 16.40 -63.41 19.12
C GLU A 366 17.13 -63.73 20.47
N VAL A 367 16.54 -64.10 21.64
CA VAL A 367 15.29 -64.86 21.90
C VAL A 367 14.37 -64.33 23.05
N PRO A 368 14.62 -64.46 24.38
CA PRO A 368 13.52 -64.69 25.34
C PRO A 368 13.37 -63.73 26.55
N LEU A 369 12.28 -63.94 27.31
CA LEU A 369 11.84 -63.30 28.57
C LEU A 369 12.44 -63.98 29.84
N PRO A 370 12.35 -63.35 31.04
CA PRO A 370 11.15 -63.53 31.90
C PRO A 370 10.60 -62.27 32.60
N LEU A 371 9.36 -62.38 33.08
CA LEU A 371 8.58 -61.49 33.97
C LEU A 371 8.72 -61.91 35.47
N PRO A 372 8.05 -61.30 36.49
CA PRO A 372 7.39 -59.97 36.62
C PRO A 372 7.71 -59.18 37.92
N SER A 373 7.48 -57.85 37.92
CA SER A 373 7.01 -57.06 39.09
C SER A 373 6.56 -55.66 38.64
N SER A 374 5.26 -55.31 38.65
CA SER A 374 4.45 -54.84 39.80
C SER A 374 4.58 -53.33 40.07
N GLY A 375 3.53 -52.56 39.77
CA GLY A 375 3.42 -51.10 39.97
C GLY A 375 2.50 -50.45 38.93
N ALA A 376 1.54 -49.64 39.37
CA ALA A 376 0.50 -49.01 38.53
C ALA A 376 0.18 -47.59 39.08
N PRO A 377 -0.67 -46.75 38.43
CA PRO A 377 -1.23 -46.84 37.07
C PRO A 377 -0.83 -45.64 36.17
N GLU A 378 -1.27 -45.65 34.92
CA GLU A 378 -1.03 -44.59 33.93
C GLU A 378 -2.16 -43.54 33.93
N ASN A 379 -1.83 -42.24 33.97
CA ASN A 379 -2.80 -41.14 34.00
C ASN A 379 -3.10 -40.62 32.58
N VAL A 380 -4.34 -40.79 32.12
CA VAL A 380 -4.82 -40.25 30.84
C VAL A 380 -5.29 -38.79 31.02
N PRO A 381 -4.90 -37.84 30.13
CA PRO A 381 -5.41 -36.47 30.19
C PRO A 381 -6.93 -36.39 29.95
N LEU A 382 -7.63 -35.62 30.78
CA LEU A 382 -9.06 -35.40 30.66
C LEU A 382 -9.37 -34.49 29.46
N ALA A 383 -10.29 -34.92 28.58
CA ALA A 383 -10.75 -34.09 27.46
C ALA A 383 -11.61 -32.91 27.97
N ALA A 384 -11.41 -31.73 27.39
CA ALA A 384 -12.25 -30.56 27.67
C ALA A 384 -13.68 -30.77 27.13
N PRO A 385 -14.72 -30.26 27.82
CA PRO A 385 -16.09 -30.32 27.33
C PRO A 385 -16.27 -29.47 26.06
N ALA A 386 -17.12 -29.94 25.14
CA ALA A 386 -17.53 -29.15 23.99
C ALA A 386 -18.40 -27.95 24.42
N PRO A 387 -18.35 -26.80 23.71
CA PRO A 387 -19.17 -25.65 24.04
C PRO A 387 -20.66 -25.95 23.87
N THR A 388 -21.46 -25.56 24.85
CA THR A 388 -22.92 -25.53 24.77
C THR A 388 -23.35 -24.56 23.65
N PRO A 389 -24.38 -24.86 22.83
CA PRO A 389 -24.95 -23.84 21.96
C PRO A 389 -25.54 -22.68 22.80
N PRO A 390 -25.45 -21.42 22.32
CA PRO A 390 -25.97 -20.26 23.03
C PRO A 390 -27.49 -20.33 23.22
N ASP A 391 -27.99 -19.70 24.28
CA ASP A 391 -29.42 -19.73 24.61
C ASP A 391 -30.26 -19.05 23.53
N ALA A 392 -31.54 -19.45 23.38
CA ALA A 392 -32.38 -18.95 22.30
C ALA A 392 -32.60 -17.41 22.33
N GLN A 393 -32.49 -16.78 23.51
CA GLN A 393 -32.52 -15.32 23.67
C GLN A 393 -31.20 -14.66 23.28
N GLU A 394 -30.06 -15.28 23.61
CA GLU A 394 -28.72 -14.83 23.22
C GLU A 394 -28.54 -14.95 21.70
N ALA A 395 -28.96 -16.07 21.12
CA ALA A 395 -29.01 -16.27 19.67
C ALA A 395 -29.94 -15.25 18.96
N ALA A 396 -31.07 -14.87 19.58
CA ALA A 396 -31.96 -13.85 19.04
C ALA A 396 -31.34 -12.44 19.10
N LEU A 397 -30.70 -12.06 20.20
CA LEU A 397 -29.96 -10.81 20.33
C LEU A 397 -28.82 -10.72 19.30
N ILE A 398 -28.05 -11.81 19.10
CA ILE A 398 -27.02 -11.93 18.06
C ILE A 398 -27.60 -11.83 16.64
N TYR A 399 -28.88 -12.19 16.44
CA TYR A 399 -29.58 -12.04 15.15
C TYR A 399 -30.08 -10.60 14.93
N GLU A 400 -30.68 -9.98 15.94
CA GLU A 400 -31.14 -8.58 15.88
C GLU A 400 -29.96 -7.61 15.72
N ALA A 401 -28.84 -7.91 16.40
CA ALA A 401 -27.53 -7.27 16.21
C ALA A 401 -27.04 -7.34 14.75
N LYS A 402 -27.37 -8.39 13.99
CA LYS A 402 -26.97 -8.52 12.58
C LYS A 402 -27.90 -7.80 11.58
N GLY A 403 -29.07 -7.30 12.01
CA GLY A 403 -30.04 -6.64 11.14
C GLY A 403 -29.94 -5.11 11.05
N ARG A 404 -29.37 -4.45 12.07
CA ARG A 404 -29.37 -2.97 12.19
C ARG A 404 -28.51 -2.30 11.12
N THR A 405 -29.14 -1.82 10.06
CA THR A 405 -28.50 -1.01 8.99
C THR A 405 -28.60 0.47 9.33
N TYR A 406 -27.47 1.17 9.37
CA TYR A 406 -27.45 2.62 9.56
C TYR A 406 -27.53 3.38 8.24
N PHE A 407 -28.28 4.49 8.23
CA PHE A 407 -28.40 5.42 7.13
C PHE A 407 -28.00 6.83 7.57
N VAL A 408 -27.26 7.57 6.74
CA VAL A 408 -26.84 8.95 7.07
C VAL A 408 -27.98 9.95 6.97
N VAL A 409 -27.93 11.02 7.76
CA VAL A 409 -28.80 12.19 7.60
C VAL A 409 -28.48 12.94 6.29
N PRO A 410 -29.43 13.63 5.64
CA PRO A 410 -29.16 14.30 4.36
C PRO A 410 -27.98 15.30 4.39
N PRO A 411 -27.82 16.17 5.40
CA PRO A 411 -26.64 17.03 5.49
C PRO A 411 -25.29 16.28 5.61
N MET A 412 -25.29 15.07 6.18
CA MET A 412 -24.09 14.24 6.25
C MET A 412 -23.79 13.53 4.93
N LYS A 413 -24.81 13.27 4.10
CA LYS A 413 -24.60 12.74 2.75
C LYS A 413 -23.82 13.74 1.88
N ASP A 414 -24.20 15.01 1.89
CA ASP A 414 -23.47 16.04 1.12
C ASP A 414 -22.01 16.15 1.56
N ILE A 415 -21.74 16.05 2.87
CA ILE A 415 -20.39 15.98 3.45
C ILE A 415 -19.66 14.70 3.01
N ALA A 416 -20.34 13.56 2.97
CA ALA A 416 -19.78 12.29 2.51
C ALA A 416 -19.36 12.34 1.04
N THR A 417 -20.20 12.87 0.14
CA THR A 417 -19.86 13.02 -1.30
C THR A 417 -18.57 13.83 -1.50
N GLU A 418 -18.35 14.89 -0.71
CA GLU A 418 -17.11 15.66 -0.76
C GLU A 418 -15.93 14.91 -0.11
N PHE A 419 -16.12 14.28 1.05
CA PHE A 419 -15.06 13.54 1.75
C PHE A 419 -14.57 12.31 0.98
N PHE A 420 -15.47 11.54 0.38
CA PHE A 420 -15.17 10.32 -0.37
C PHE A 420 -14.72 10.58 -1.81
N SER A 421 -14.42 11.83 -2.18
CA SER A 421 -13.71 12.12 -3.43
C SER A 421 -12.31 11.49 -3.42
N PRO A 422 -11.88 10.77 -4.48
CA PRO A 422 -10.52 10.23 -4.60
C PRO A 422 -9.46 11.32 -4.61
N ARG A 423 -8.27 11.03 -4.07
CA ARG A 423 -7.16 11.98 -4.03
C ARG A 423 -6.50 12.08 -5.41
N GLU A 424 -6.27 13.30 -5.90
CA GLU A 424 -5.38 13.49 -7.04
C GLU A 424 -3.97 12.98 -6.68
N SER A 425 -3.48 12.00 -7.44
CA SER A 425 -2.12 11.50 -7.28
C SER A 425 -1.13 12.58 -7.73
N PRO A 426 -0.11 12.97 -6.95
CA PRO A 426 0.84 14.01 -7.33
C PRO A 426 1.83 13.47 -8.39
N THR A 427 1.39 13.44 -9.65
CA THR A 427 2.23 13.13 -10.80
C THR A 427 3.19 14.28 -11.07
N PHE A 428 4.46 14.10 -10.68
CA PHE A 428 5.55 14.93 -11.18
C PHE A 428 5.77 14.59 -12.66
N ASP A 429 5.38 15.48 -13.58
CA ASP A 429 5.66 15.28 -15.00
C ASP A 429 7.15 15.47 -15.27
N MET A 430 7.83 14.37 -15.57
CA MET A 430 9.26 14.28 -15.89
C MET A 430 9.70 15.30 -16.95
N ARG A 431 8.79 15.65 -17.88
CA ARG A 431 9.02 16.59 -18.99
C ARG A 431 9.26 18.04 -18.53
N VAL A 432 8.86 18.38 -17.31
CA VAL A 432 9.16 19.69 -16.68
C VAL A 432 10.63 19.76 -16.25
N PHE A 433 11.25 18.61 -15.98
CA PHE A 433 12.61 18.47 -15.45
C PHE A 433 13.65 18.21 -16.52
N GLU A 434 13.29 17.50 -17.60
CA GLU A 434 14.16 17.19 -18.74
C GLU A 434 15.04 18.36 -19.21
N PRO A 435 14.54 19.62 -19.36
CA PRO A 435 15.39 20.75 -19.77
C PRO A 435 16.44 21.12 -18.73
N HIS A 436 16.08 21.11 -17.45
CA HIS A 436 16.98 21.47 -16.34
C HIS A 436 18.03 20.37 -16.11
N VAL A 437 17.62 19.10 -16.16
CA VAL A 437 18.55 17.97 -16.04
C VAL A 437 19.54 17.96 -17.21
N THR A 438 19.08 18.24 -18.44
CA THR A 438 19.94 18.34 -19.63
C THR A 438 20.96 19.47 -19.56
N GLU A 439 20.66 20.56 -18.84
CA GLU A 439 21.62 21.67 -18.62
C GLU A 439 22.77 21.26 -17.67
N TYR A 440 22.49 20.48 -16.63
CA TYR A 440 23.50 19.99 -15.68
C TYR A 440 24.24 18.72 -16.16
N VAL A 441 23.58 17.82 -16.89
CA VAL A 441 24.19 16.66 -17.55
C VAL A 441 24.81 17.12 -18.87
N GLY A 442 25.89 17.89 -18.73
CA GLY A 442 26.49 18.74 -19.77
C GLY A 442 26.94 18.01 -21.03
N ASN A 443 26.00 17.75 -21.94
CA ASN A 443 26.25 17.30 -23.31
C ASN A 443 26.87 18.42 -24.16
N SER A 444 28.15 18.71 -23.93
CA SER A 444 28.92 19.63 -24.77
C SER A 444 29.19 19.00 -26.14
N VAL A 445 28.19 19.06 -27.03
CA VAL A 445 28.33 18.67 -28.44
C VAL A 445 29.57 19.38 -29.00
N PRO A 446 30.57 18.67 -29.56
CA PRO A 446 31.81 19.27 -30.03
C PRO A 446 31.52 20.46 -30.95
N SER A 447 32.15 21.60 -30.65
CA SER A 447 31.71 22.87 -31.21
C SER A 447 31.65 22.82 -32.73
N ARG A 448 30.60 23.41 -33.32
CA ARG A 448 30.40 23.38 -34.78
C ARG A 448 31.64 23.92 -35.52
N TRP A 449 32.34 24.89 -34.90
CA TRP A 449 33.63 25.43 -35.34
C TRP A 449 34.80 24.44 -35.36
N LEU A 450 34.89 23.51 -34.40
CA LEU A 450 35.90 22.45 -34.42
C LEU A 450 35.67 21.51 -35.61
N ILE A 451 34.43 21.11 -35.84
CA ILE A 451 34.07 20.22 -36.96
C ILE A 451 34.30 20.92 -38.31
N THR A 452 33.85 22.18 -38.47
CA THR A 452 34.05 22.93 -39.72
C THR A 452 35.52 23.28 -39.98
N SER A 453 36.33 23.56 -38.95
CA SER A 453 37.76 23.81 -39.12
C SER A 453 38.53 22.54 -39.54
N LEU A 454 38.22 21.37 -38.98
CA LEU A 454 38.80 20.09 -39.40
C LEU A 454 38.42 19.74 -40.85
N LEU A 455 37.15 19.90 -41.23
CA LEU A 455 36.69 19.64 -42.59
C LEU A 455 37.26 20.66 -43.60
N SER A 456 37.32 21.94 -43.24
CA SER A 456 37.93 22.98 -44.08
C SER A 456 39.44 22.76 -44.25
N GLY A 457 40.14 22.40 -43.17
CA GLY A 457 41.55 22.02 -43.19
C GLY A 457 41.84 20.83 -44.10
N PHE A 458 40.99 19.79 -44.06
CA PHE A 458 41.06 18.65 -45.00
C PHE A 458 40.98 19.12 -46.46
N TRP A 459 40.00 19.96 -46.80
CA TRP A 459 39.85 20.50 -48.17
C TRP A 459 41.05 21.35 -48.59
N VAL A 460 41.55 22.25 -47.74
CA VAL A 460 42.72 23.10 -48.03
C VAL A 460 43.97 22.24 -48.24
N LEU A 461 44.18 21.20 -47.43
CA LEU A 461 45.35 20.33 -47.54
C LEU A 461 45.28 19.44 -48.79
N LEU A 462 44.09 18.93 -49.14
CA LEU A 462 43.85 18.16 -50.37
C LEU A 462 44.06 19.01 -51.64
N VAL A 463 43.54 20.24 -51.68
CA VAL A 463 43.75 21.18 -52.80
C VAL A 463 45.23 21.57 -52.92
N SER A 464 45.90 21.85 -51.79
CA SER A 464 47.33 22.19 -51.76
C SER A 464 48.19 21.03 -52.26
N LEU A 465 47.90 19.80 -51.84
CA LEU A 465 48.60 18.60 -52.28
C LEU A 465 48.33 18.32 -53.76
N GLY A 466 47.10 18.51 -54.25
CA GLY A 466 46.76 18.40 -55.67
C GLY A 466 47.50 19.40 -56.54
N ALA A 467 47.58 20.67 -56.13
CA ALA A 467 48.34 21.70 -56.84
C ALA A 467 49.85 21.42 -56.88
N LEU A 468 50.41 20.85 -55.80
CA LEU A 468 51.82 20.47 -55.72
C LEU A 468 52.12 19.21 -56.56
N LEU A 469 51.27 18.18 -56.50
CA LEU A 469 51.38 16.98 -57.35
C LEU A 469 51.23 17.33 -58.84
N TRP A 470 50.31 18.24 -59.20
CA TRP A 470 50.17 18.75 -60.56
C TRP A 470 51.45 19.44 -61.06
N ARG A 471 52.07 20.31 -60.25
CA ARG A 471 53.36 20.95 -60.58
C ARG A 471 54.53 19.97 -60.72
N THR A 472 54.46 18.79 -60.11
CA THR A 472 55.48 17.73 -60.24
C THR A 472 55.13 16.67 -61.30
N GLY A 473 53.99 16.81 -61.99
CA GLY A 473 53.52 15.84 -63.00
C GLY A 473 53.00 14.51 -62.44
N ARG A 474 52.91 14.34 -61.12
CA ARG A 474 52.60 13.07 -60.44
C ARG A 474 51.15 12.96 -59.95
N LEU A 475 50.20 13.37 -60.78
CA LEU A 475 48.76 13.36 -60.48
C LEU A 475 48.21 11.95 -60.16
N GLU A 476 48.83 10.89 -60.65
CA GLU A 476 48.54 9.48 -60.31
C GLU A 476 48.52 9.22 -58.78
N TRP A 477 49.37 9.89 -58.00
CA TRP A 477 49.48 9.70 -56.55
C TRP A 477 48.31 10.32 -55.78
N LEU A 478 47.55 11.23 -56.40
CA LEU A 478 46.39 11.88 -55.77
C LEU A 478 45.30 10.87 -55.39
N GLY A 479 45.12 9.82 -56.21
CA GLY A 479 44.13 8.76 -55.98
C GLY A 479 44.42 7.91 -54.75
N ALA A 480 45.69 7.74 -54.36
CA ALA A 480 46.08 7.07 -53.13
C ALA A 480 46.18 8.04 -51.93
N ALA A 481 46.63 9.28 -52.18
CA ALA A 481 46.81 10.28 -51.14
C ALA A 481 45.49 10.74 -50.51
N GLY A 482 44.43 10.95 -51.31
CA GLY A 482 43.12 11.39 -50.81
C GLY A 482 42.54 10.45 -49.73
N PRO A 483 42.40 9.14 -49.99
CA PRO A 483 41.96 8.16 -49.00
C PRO A 483 42.85 8.11 -47.74
N ALA A 484 44.18 8.17 -47.88
CA ALA A 484 45.10 8.15 -46.73
C ALA A 484 44.92 9.40 -45.83
N LEU A 485 44.73 10.57 -46.44
CA LEU A 485 44.47 11.84 -45.76
C LEU A 485 43.11 11.80 -45.03
N ALA A 486 42.08 11.21 -45.66
CA ALA A 486 40.75 11.03 -45.07
C ALA A 486 40.76 10.05 -43.88
N ILE A 487 41.52 8.95 -43.95
CA ILE A 487 41.73 8.03 -42.83
C ILE A 487 42.43 8.75 -41.67
N GLY A 488 43.45 9.57 -41.95
CA GLY A 488 44.12 10.39 -40.94
C GLY A 488 43.17 11.34 -40.21
N VAL A 489 42.33 12.08 -40.93
CA VAL A 489 41.32 12.97 -40.33
C VAL A 489 40.25 12.20 -39.56
N SER A 490 39.82 11.03 -40.05
CA SER A 490 38.89 10.14 -39.34
C SER A 490 39.49 9.63 -38.03
N ALA A 491 40.78 9.27 -38.02
CA ALA A 491 41.47 8.84 -36.80
C ALA A 491 41.63 9.98 -35.78
N VAL A 492 41.88 11.22 -36.22
CA VAL A 492 41.90 12.39 -35.34
C VAL A 492 40.51 12.65 -34.74
N LEU A 493 39.44 12.61 -35.54
CA LEU A 493 38.06 12.76 -35.05
C LEU A 493 37.69 11.65 -34.04
N MET A 494 38.09 10.40 -34.30
CA MET A 494 37.89 9.28 -33.40
C MET A 494 38.65 9.45 -32.07
N LEU A 495 39.89 9.96 -32.11
CA LEU A 495 40.69 10.27 -30.92
C LEU A 495 40.08 11.42 -30.10
N VAL A 496 39.59 12.48 -30.74
CA VAL A 496 38.88 13.58 -30.05
C VAL A 496 37.60 13.07 -29.39
N GLY A 497 36.80 12.26 -30.09
CA GLY A 497 35.60 11.63 -29.52
C GLY A 497 35.89 10.69 -28.35
N LEU A 498 36.97 9.89 -28.43
CA LEU A 498 37.43 9.03 -27.34
C LEU A 498 37.96 9.82 -26.14
N ALA A 499 38.61 10.97 -26.36
CA ALA A 499 39.06 11.85 -25.30
C ALA A 499 37.88 12.54 -24.60
N GLN A 500 36.94 13.11 -25.37
CA GLN A 500 35.74 13.77 -24.82
C GLN A 500 34.83 12.79 -24.08
N ARG A 501 34.64 11.56 -24.58
CA ARG A 501 33.87 10.52 -23.87
C ARG A 501 34.50 10.07 -22.55
N ARG A 502 35.79 10.37 -22.32
CA ARG A 502 36.49 10.13 -21.04
C ARG A 502 36.55 11.36 -20.13
N SER A 503 36.12 12.54 -20.58
CA SER A 503 36.17 13.79 -19.81
C SER A 503 34.84 14.20 -19.17
N ILE A 504 33.76 13.44 -19.39
CA ILE A 504 32.53 13.59 -18.62
C ILE A 504 32.69 12.74 -17.35
N PRO A 505 32.78 13.33 -16.14
CA PRO A 505 32.77 12.56 -14.89
C PRO A 505 31.39 11.94 -14.67
N SER A 506 31.27 11.02 -13.71
CA SER A 506 29.94 10.64 -13.22
C SER A 506 29.30 11.85 -12.53
N THR A 507 28.15 12.30 -13.02
CA THR A 507 27.50 13.54 -12.58
C THR A 507 26.17 13.22 -11.93
N VAL A 508 25.88 13.86 -10.80
CA VAL A 508 24.59 13.79 -10.10
C VAL A 508 23.92 15.15 -10.19
N ALA A 509 22.69 15.20 -10.71
CA ALA A 509 21.90 16.42 -10.84
C ALA A 509 20.63 16.28 -9.99
N SER A 510 20.53 17.01 -8.88
CA SER A 510 19.41 16.95 -7.94
C SER A 510 18.61 18.25 -7.92
N VAL A 511 17.29 18.16 -8.15
CA VAL A 511 16.35 19.28 -8.05
C VAL A 511 15.39 19.00 -6.89
N HIS A 512 15.38 19.87 -5.88
CA HIS A 512 14.50 19.75 -4.70
C HIS A 512 13.55 20.94 -4.60
N PHE A 513 12.27 20.66 -4.45
CA PHE A 513 11.26 21.62 -4.00
C PHE A 513 11.15 21.56 -2.48
N VAL A 514 11.11 22.73 -1.83
CA VAL A 514 10.87 22.88 -0.40
C VAL A 514 9.58 23.67 -0.22
N GLU A 515 8.55 22.99 0.29
CA GLU A 515 7.23 23.54 0.59
C GLU A 515 7.11 23.65 2.11
N PRO A 516 7.22 24.87 2.71
CA PRO A 516 7.02 25.06 4.14
C PRO A 516 5.54 24.86 4.49
N LEU A 517 5.25 24.24 5.64
CA LEU A 517 3.88 23.98 6.09
C LEU A 517 3.41 25.10 7.05
N PRO A 518 2.45 25.97 6.66
CA PRO A 518 1.98 27.09 7.48
C PRO A 518 1.59 26.69 8.90
N GLY A 519 1.84 27.59 9.87
CA GLY A 519 1.63 27.34 11.29
C GLY A 519 2.66 26.44 11.97
N THR A 520 3.59 25.81 11.25
CA THR A 520 4.48 24.78 11.81
C THR A 520 5.94 24.92 11.36
N ASP A 521 6.88 24.42 12.18
CA ASP A 521 8.32 24.32 11.85
C ASP A 521 8.65 23.23 10.80
N ASP A 522 7.64 22.63 10.17
CA ASP A 522 7.76 21.46 9.31
C ASP A 522 7.98 21.86 7.84
N LEU A 523 8.99 21.28 7.20
CA LEU A 523 9.28 21.47 5.77
C LEU A 523 8.98 20.17 5.01
N ARG A 524 8.17 20.25 3.96
CA ARG A 524 8.01 19.16 3.00
C ARG A 524 9.04 19.32 1.89
N VAL A 525 9.90 18.33 1.71
CA VAL A 525 10.89 18.29 0.62
C VAL A 525 10.53 17.17 -0.35
N SER A 526 10.43 17.49 -1.64
CA SER A 526 10.21 16.52 -2.71
C SER A 526 11.06 16.88 -3.92
N GLY A 527 11.54 15.90 -4.70
CA GLY A 527 12.47 16.20 -5.78
C GLY A 527 12.92 15.00 -6.59
N MET A 528 13.73 15.30 -7.61
CA MET A 528 14.30 14.37 -8.57
C MET A 528 15.82 14.36 -8.42
N THR A 529 16.47 13.23 -8.68
CA THR A 529 17.93 13.14 -8.81
C THR A 529 18.28 12.24 -9.98
N ASP A 530 18.88 12.80 -11.02
CA ASP A 530 19.48 12.05 -12.12
C ASP A 530 20.96 11.74 -11.84
N ILE A 531 21.45 10.61 -12.35
CA ILE A 531 22.78 10.06 -12.11
C ILE A 531 23.37 9.56 -13.43
N TYR A 532 24.15 10.44 -14.09
CA TYR A 532 24.88 10.08 -15.30
C TYR A 532 26.14 9.27 -14.94
N ALA A 533 26.19 8.00 -15.35
CA ALA A 533 27.34 7.12 -15.21
C ALA A 533 27.84 6.61 -16.58
N PRO A 534 28.90 7.21 -17.17
CA PRO A 534 29.33 6.90 -18.55
C PRO A 534 30.00 5.53 -18.72
N ALA A 535 30.28 4.82 -17.63
CA ALA A 535 30.84 3.48 -17.58
C ALA A 535 30.07 2.63 -16.56
N ALA A 536 29.99 1.31 -16.80
CA ALA A 536 29.40 0.37 -15.86
C ALA A 536 30.29 0.23 -14.61
N ALA A 537 30.03 1.07 -13.61
CA ALA A 537 30.76 1.14 -12.35
C ALA A 537 29.79 1.08 -11.16
N THR A 538 30.12 0.26 -10.17
CA THR A 538 29.29 0.05 -8.96
C THR A 538 29.18 1.34 -8.15
N THR A 539 28.10 2.09 -8.37
CA THR A 539 27.88 3.40 -7.77
C THR A 539 26.95 3.26 -6.57
N THR A 540 27.43 3.58 -5.37
CA THR A 540 26.62 3.52 -4.15
C THR A 540 25.77 4.78 -4.01
N ILE A 541 24.47 4.65 -4.27
CA ILE A 541 23.48 5.70 -4.02
C ILE A 541 23.07 5.64 -2.53
N ALA A 542 23.25 6.74 -1.80
CA ALA A 542 22.86 6.85 -0.39
C ALA A 542 22.56 8.31 -0.01
N SER A 543 21.60 8.53 0.87
CA SER A 543 21.40 9.83 1.53
C SER A 543 22.16 9.88 2.84
N GLN A 544 22.84 11.00 3.12
CA GLN A 544 23.59 11.22 4.35
C GLN A 544 22.77 11.93 5.45
N SER A 545 21.62 12.50 5.09
CA SER A 545 20.88 13.47 5.93
C SER A 545 19.38 13.18 6.02
N GLY A 546 18.98 11.89 5.98
CA GLY A 546 17.59 11.48 6.25
C GLY A 546 16.59 11.60 5.09
N GLY A 547 17.06 11.84 3.87
CA GLY A 547 16.23 11.72 2.65
C GLY A 547 16.19 10.29 2.11
N TRP A 548 15.22 10.00 1.24
CA TRP A 548 15.21 8.79 0.43
C TRP A 548 15.51 9.15 -1.03
N ILE A 549 16.35 8.35 -1.69
CA ILE A 549 16.57 8.44 -3.14
C ILE A 549 16.01 7.16 -3.72
N MET A 550 15.08 7.28 -4.66
CA MET A 550 14.54 6.16 -5.42
C MET A 550 15.03 6.25 -6.86
N PRO A 551 15.65 5.21 -7.42
CA PRO A 551 15.83 5.13 -8.86
C PRO A 551 14.45 4.93 -9.51
N ASP A 552 13.94 5.96 -10.17
CA ASP A 552 12.93 5.75 -11.21
C ASP A 552 13.63 5.36 -12.53
N ARG A 553 12.90 4.76 -13.47
CA ARG A 553 13.48 4.25 -14.71
C ARG A 553 12.57 4.41 -15.91
N ASP A 554 12.99 5.30 -16.81
CA ASP A 554 12.57 5.35 -18.21
C ASP A 554 13.25 4.25 -19.08
#